data_AF-A0A931DL08-F1
#
_entry.id   AF-A0A931DL08-F1
#
_cell.length_a   1.000
_cell.length_b   1.000
_cell.length_c   1.000
_cell.angle_alpha   90.00
_cell.angle_beta   90.00
_cell.angle_gamma   90.00
#
_symmetry.space_group_name_H-M   'P 1'
#
loop_
_entity.id
_entity.type
_entity.pdbx_description
1 polymer ?
#
loop_
_entity_poly.entity_id
_entity_poly.type
_entity_poly.pdbx_seq_one_letter_code
_entity_poly.pdbx_strand_id
1 'polypeptide(L)'
;MDDGWGRGERLAVSMGRLRRRGVNVERSAVGQAVRYEAGRNAYRLSVIVDPMRCIGLEFDLLADDGSVLLGHAVDTDLYDISRPAFAALAVDVESDIVLFIDALAAGRILLRLASPPSLIVPTGEGPRVLRRTRFGTTGGPYRDGMDAAARSGFVPVPP
;
A
#
# COMPACT_ATOMS: atom_id res chain seq x y z
N MET A 1 -15.33 -8.96 -13.66
CA MET A 1 -15.20 -8.37 -15.00
C MET A 1 -13.71 -8.39 -15.25
N ASP A 2 -13.25 -9.24 -16.16
CA ASP A 2 -11.82 -9.46 -16.43
C ASP A 2 -11.30 -8.29 -17.26
N ASP A 3 -10.51 -7.42 -16.65
CA ASP A 3 -10.01 -6.16 -17.20
C ASP A 3 -8.83 -6.35 -18.18
N GLY A 4 -8.48 -7.59 -18.51
CA GLY A 4 -7.56 -7.96 -19.60
C GLY A 4 -6.08 -7.65 -19.35
N TRP A 5 -5.73 -7.23 -18.12
CA TRP A 5 -4.35 -6.95 -17.73
C TRP A 5 -3.59 -8.23 -17.37
N GLY A 6 -2.32 -8.29 -17.76
CA GLY A 6 -1.39 -9.28 -17.21
C GLY A 6 -1.13 -9.01 -15.72
N ARG A 7 -0.93 -10.07 -14.92
CA ARG A 7 -0.66 -9.97 -13.48
C ARG A 7 0.53 -9.03 -13.20
N GLY A 8 0.29 -7.98 -12.42
CA GLY A 8 1.30 -6.97 -12.07
C GLY A 8 1.50 -5.83 -13.08
N GLU A 9 0.83 -5.84 -14.24
CA GLU A 9 0.91 -4.71 -15.18
C GLU A 9 0.26 -3.45 -14.59
N ARG A 10 -0.84 -3.60 -13.85
CA ARG A 10 -1.49 -2.48 -13.14
C ARG A 10 -0.59 -1.90 -12.07
N LEU A 11 0.18 -2.75 -11.39
CA LEU A 11 1.21 -2.31 -10.44
C LEU A 11 2.32 -1.54 -11.13
N ALA A 12 2.84 -2.02 -12.26
CA ALA A 12 3.87 -1.30 -13.01
C ALA A 12 3.41 0.12 -13.42
N VAL A 13 2.15 0.26 -13.87
CA VAL A 13 1.56 1.57 -14.18
C VAL A 13 1.47 2.46 -12.94
N SER A 14 1.05 1.91 -11.82
CA SER A 14 0.88 2.64 -10.55
C SER A 14 2.23 3.08 -9.96
N MET A 15 3.25 2.21 -9.99
CA MET A 15 4.63 2.55 -9.65
C MET A 15 5.18 3.64 -10.58
N GLY A 16 4.83 3.61 -11.87
CA GLY A 16 5.16 4.68 -12.82
C GLY A 16 4.53 6.03 -12.45
N ARG A 17 3.34 6.03 -11.82
CA ARG A 17 2.69 7.26 -11.31
C ARG A 17 3.42 7.82 -10.10
N LEU A 18 3.83 6.98 -9.14
CA LEU A 18 4.71 7.38 -8.03
C LEU A 18 6.00 8.03 -8.55
N ARG A 19 6.67 7.38 -9.51
CA ARG A 19 7.89 7.93 -10.10
C ARG A 19 7.67 9.30 -10.74
N ARG A 20 6.55 9.51 -11.45
CA ARG A 20 6.19 10.83 -12.02
C ARG A 20 5.92 11.91 -10.96
N ARG A 21 5.66 11.53 -9.71
CA ARG A 21 5.56 12.46 -8.57
C ARG A 21 6.92 12.79 -7.95
N GLY A 22 8.02 12.24 -8.49
CA GLY A 22 9.38 12.49 -8.01
C GLY A 22 9.78 11.59 -6.84
N VAL A 23 9.10 10.45 -6.67
CA VAL A 23 9.52 9.37 -5.76
C VAL A 23 10.61 8.57 -6.44
N ASN A 24 11.70 8.25 -5.73
CA ASN A 24 12.68 7.30 -6.26
C ASN A 24 12.02 5.93 -6.34
N VAL A 25 11.98 5.32 -7.52
CA VAL A 25 11.41 3.99 -7.73
C VAL A 25 12.46 3.14 -8.44
N GLU A 26 13.00 2.18 -7.72
CA GLU A 26 13.93 1.18 -8.21
C GLU A 26 13.17 -0.09 -8.56
N ARG A 27 13.54 -0.69 -9.70
CA ARG A 27 12.95 -1.94 -10.17
C ARG A 27 14.05 -2.96 -10.33
N SER A 28 13.90 -4.10 -9.67
CA SER A 28 14.74 -5.27 -9.85
C SER A 28 13.89 -6.46 -10.30
N ALA A 29 14.52 -7.43 -10.96
CA ALA A 29 13.86 -8.65 -11.40
C ALA A 29 14.78 -9.85 -11.17
N VAL A 30 14.21 -10.95 -10.68
CA VAL A 30 14.89 -12.22 -10.49
C VAL A 30 13.98 -13.32 -11.06
N GLY A 31 14.39 -13.91 -12.17
CA GLY A 31 13.52 -14.81 -12.93
C GLY A 31 12.27 -14.08 -13.43
N GLN A 32 11.09 -14.59 -13.06
CA GLN A 32 9.80 -13.96 -13.38
C GLN A 32 9.30 -13.01 -12.28
N ALA A 33 9.94 -12.99 -11.11
CA ALA A 33 9.58 -12.11 -10.02
C ALA A 33 10.13 -10.70 -10.28
N VAL A 34 9.29 -9.70 -10.05
CA VAL A 34 9.64 -8.28 -10.12
C VAL A 34 9.46 -7.67 -8.74
N ARG A 35 10.46 -6.92 -8.29
CA ARG A 35 10.40 -6.14 -7.06
C ARG A 35 10.53 -4.66 -7.41
N TYR A 36 9.67 -3.85 -6.81
CA TYR A 36 9.78 -2.41 -6.82
C TYR A 36 10.11 -1.94 -5.42
N GLU A 37 11.12 -1.10 -5.28
CA GLU A 37 11.42 -0.40 -4.05
C GLU A 37 11.24 1.09 -4.31
N ALA A 38 10.48 1.75 -3.45
CA ALA A 38 10.21 3.16 -3.57
C ALA A 38 10.23 3.83 -2.20
N GLY A 39 10.55 5.11 -2.17
CA GLY A 39 10.55 5.82 -0.89
C GLY A 39 10.95 7.27 -0.97
N ARG A 40 10.77 7.91 0.18
CA ARG A 40 11.23 9.25 0.53
C ARG A 40 11.69 9.23 1.99
N ASN A 41 12.14 10.37 2.50
CA ASN A 41 12.49 10.50 3.92
C ASN A 41 11.33 10.09 4.85
N ALA A 42 10.07 10.32 4.45
CA ALA A 42 8.90 10.02 5.26
C ALA A 42 8.39 8.58 5.16
N TYR A 43 8.78 7.80 4.14
CA TYR A 43 8.27 6.44 3.99
C TYR A 43 9.16 5.55 3.12
N ARG A 44 9.03 4.23 3.32
CA ARG A 44 9.54 3.18 2.42
C ARG A 44 8.39 2.31 1.95
N LEU A 45 8.47 1.86 0.71
CA LEU A 45 7.50 1.01 0.04
C LEU A 45 8.26 -0.09 -0.71
N SER A 46 7.88 -1.33 -0.52
CA SER A 46 8.33 -2.46 -1.32
C SER A 46 7.11 -3.16 -1.92
N VAL A 47 7.15 -3.46 -3.21
CA VAL A 47 6.11 -4.23 -3.90
C VAL A 47 6.77 -5.41 -4.57
N ILE A 48 6.29 -6.62 -4.30
CA ILE A 48 6.72 -7.84 -4.98
C ILE A 48 5.59 -8.37 -5.86
N VAL A 49 5.94 -8.74 -7.08
CA VAL A 49 5.08 -9.45 -8.01
C VAL A 49 5.83 -10.68 -8.48
N ASP A 50 5.49 -11.83 -7.94
CA ASP A 50 5.86 -13.14 -8.47
C ASP A 50 4.58 -13.80 -9.02
N PRO A 51 4.40 -13.81 -10.36
CA PRO A 51 3.20 -14.36 -10.97
C PRO A 51 2.93 -15.82 -10.59
N MET A 52 3.93 -16.56 -10.13
CA MET A 52 3.80 -17.97 -9.79
C MET A 52 3.64 -18.22 -8.29
N ARG A 53 3.83 -17.20 -7.45
CA ARG A 53 3.94 -17.42 -6.00
C ARG A 53 3.20 -16.40 -5.15
N CYS A 54 3.42 -15.12 -5.35
CA CYS A 54 2.81 -14.10 -4.51
C CYS A 54 2.76 -12.71 -5.15
N ILE A 55 1.83 -11.90 -4.66
CA ILE A 55 1.81 -10.46 -4.86
C ILE A 55 1.73 -9.81 -3.48
N GLY A 56 2.49 -8.75 -3.26
CA GLY A 56 2.56 -8.14 -1.93
C GLY A 56 3.09 -6.73 -1.93
N LEU A 57 2.73 -6.01 -0.87
CA LEU A 57 3.17 -4.67 -0.54
C LEU A 57 3.59 -4.64 0.93
N GLU A 58 4.74 -4.02 1.18
CA GLU A 58 5.17 -3.58 2.49
C GLU A 58 5.35 -2.06 2.45
N PHE A 59 4.82 -1.36 3.44
CA PHE A 59 4.89 0.08 3.58
C PHE A 59 5.26 0.44 5.01
N ASP A 60 6.32 1.22 5.18
CA ASP A 60 6.73 1.78 6.45
C ASP A 60 6.65 3.30 6.41
N LEU A 61 5.89 3.87 7.33
CA LEU A 61 5.98 5.28 7.68
C LEU A 61 7.18 5.49 8.61
N LEU A 62 8.03 6.46 8.29
CA LEU A 62 9.27 6.74 9.01
C LEU A 62 9.20 8.05 9.80
N ALA A 63 9.90 8.09 10.92
CA ALA A 63 10.28 9.32 11.60
C ALA A 63 11.53 9.94 10.95
N ASP A 64 11.87 11.17 11.36
CA ASP A 64 13.04 11.88 10.83
C ASP A 64 14.38 11.17 11.11
N ASP A 65 14.45 10.36 12.17
CA ASP A 65 15.60 9.52 12.51
C ASP A 65 15.64 8.17 11.75
N GLY A 66 14.66 7.94 10.87
CA GLY A 66 14.51 6.71 10.08
C GLY A 66 13.86 5.54 10.82
N SER A 67 13.41 5.72 12.06
CA SER A 67 12.66 4.70 12.80
C SER A 67 11.25 4.51 12.23
N VAL A 68 10.71 3.30 12.32
CA VAL A 68 9.36 2.98 11.81
C VAL A 68 8.30 3.44 12.82
N LEU A 69 7.50 4.42 12.42
CA LEU A 69 6.33 4.89 13.17
C LEU A 69 5.14 3.94 13.02
N LEU A 70 4.91 3.46 11.80
CA LEU A 70 3.80 2.56 11.46
C LEU A 70 4.16 1.74 10.23
N GLY A 71 4.10 0.41 10.35
CA GLY A 71 4.26 -0.52 9.22
C GLY A 71 2.91 -1.09 8.76
N HIS A 72 2.76 -1.33 7.47
CA HIS A 72 1.61 -1.95 6.84
C HIS A 72 2.08 -2.96 5.80
N ALA A 73 1.58 -4.19 5.87
CA ALA A 73 1.80 -5.19 4.86
C ALA A 73 0.46 -5.76 4.39
N VAL A 74 0.39 -6.06 3.10
CA VAL A 74 -0.68 -6.85 2.49
C VAL A 74 -0.05 -7.70 1.40
N ASP A 75 -0.26 -9.01 1.46
CA ASP A 75 0.28 -9.93 0.47
C ASP A 75 -0.60 -11.18 0.35
N THR A 76 -0.21 -12.06 -0.57
CA THR A 76 -0.82 -13.36 -0.77
C THR A 76 0.09 -14.51 -0.31
N ASP A 77 1.07 -14.29 0.56
CA ASP A 77 2.14 -15.28 0.82
C ASP A 77 1.63 -16.62 1.38
N LEU A 78 0.51 -16.60 2.10
CA LEU A 78 -0.18 -17.77 2.64
C LEU A 78 -0.89 -18.60 1.57
N TYR A 79 -1.00 -18.08 0.33
CA TYR A 79 -1.78 -18.69 -0.75
C TYR A 79 -0.97 -18.75 -2.05
N ASP A 80 -0.84 -19.96 -2.61
CA ASP A 80 -0.21 -20.14 -3.92
C ASP A 80 -1.12 -19.62 -5.04
N ILE A 81 -0.89 -18.37 -5.46
CA ILE A 81 -1.69 -17.68 -6.48
C ILE A 81 -1.52 -18.22 -7.90
N SER A 82 -0.67 -19.23 -8.12
CA SER A 82 -0.65 -19.98 -9.38
C SER A 82 -1.88 -20.88 -9.53
N ARG A 83 -2.52 -21.25 -8.40
CA ARG A 83 -3.70 -22.12 -8.39
C ARG A 83 -4.95 -21.33 -8.76
N PRO A 84 -5.83 -21.84 -9.65
CA PRO A 84 -7.06 -21.15 -10.05
C PRO A 84 -7.98 -20.75 -8.89
N ALA A 85 -7.98 -21.54 -7.80
CA ALA A 85 -8.76 -21.27 -6.60
C ALA A 85 -8.40 -19.94 -5.89
N PHE A 86 -7.19 -19.43 -6.10
CA PHE A 86 -6.70 -18.17 -5.50
C PHE A 86 -6.54 -17.05 -6.54
N ALA A 87 -6.98 -17.26 -7.78
CA ALA A 87 -6.87 -16.26 -8.83
C ALA A 87 -7.64 -14.96 -8.49
N ALA A 88 -8.85 -15.10 -7.94
CA ALA A 88 -9.64 -13.94 -7.48
C ALA A 88 -8.95 -13.19 -6.33
N LEU A 89 -8.42 -13.93 -5.35
CA LEU A 89 -7.67 -13.33 -4.24
C LEU A 89 -6.46 -12.52 -4.74
N ALA A 90 -5.74 -13.05 -5.73
CA ALA A 90 -4.60 -12.33 -6.33
C ALA A 90 -5.04 -11.02 -6.99
N VAL A 91 -6.18 -11.01 -7.69
CA VAL A 91 -6.74 -9.81 -8.32
C VAL A 91 -7.22 -8.80 -7.28
N ASP A 92 -7.83 -9.27 -6.19
CA ASP A 92 -8.30 -8.41 -5.10
C ASP A 92 -7.12 -7.76 -4.38
N VAL A 93 -6.09 -8.53 -4.03
CA VAL A 93 -4.87 -8.00 -3.40
C VAL A 93 -4.12 -7.07 -4.36
N GLU A 94 -3.99 -7.42 -5.65
CA GLU A 94 -3.41 -6.51 -6.65
C GLU A 94 -4.18 -5.19 -6.71
N SER A 95 -5.51 -5.26 -6.70
CA SER A 95 -6.37 -4.07 -6.76
C SER A 95 -6.22 -3.20 -5.51
N ASP A 96 -6.16 -3.78 -4.32
CA ASP A 96 -5.92 -3.04 -3.08
C ASP A 96 -4.53 -2.38 -3.07
N ILE A 97 -3.49 -3.07 -3.53
CA ILE A 97 -2.14 -2.51 -3.66
C ILE A 97 -2.12 -1.35 -4.67
N VAL A 98 -2.77 -1.51 -5.83
CA VAL A 98 -2.91 -0.45 -6.84
C VAL A 98 -3.63 0.77 -6.25
N LEU A 99 -4.74 0.56 -5.55
CA LEU A 99 -5.49 1.64 -4.89
C LEU A 99 -4.64 2.38 -3.86
N PHE A 100 -3.84 1.65 -3.07
CA PHE A 100 -2.90 2.21 -2.11
C PHE A 100 -1.86 3.09 -2.80
N ILE A 101 -1.17 2.55 -3.81
CA ILE A 101 -0.10 3.25 -4.54
C ILE A 101 -0.63 4.49 -5.25
N ASP A 102 -1.78 4.38 -5.91
CA ASP A 102 -2.42 5.50 -6.58
C ASP A 102 -2.90 6.57 -5.60
N ALA A 103 -3.35 6.17 -4.40
CA ALA A 103 -3.70 7.11 -3.35
C ALA A 103 -2.46 7.82 -2.79
N LEU A 104 -1.37 7.08 -2.58
CA LEU A 104 -0.09 7.66 -2.17
C LEU A 104 0.40 8.67 -3.21
N ALA A 105 0.48 8.29 -4.49
CA ALA A 105 0.89 9.17 -5.58
C ALA A 105 -0.05 10.39 -5.76
N ALA A 106 -1.30 10.29 -5.34
CA ALA A 106 -2.26 11.39 -5.38
C ALA A 106 -2.27 12.24 -4.08
N GLY A 107 -1.48 11.89 -3.06
CA GLY A 107 -1.52 12.55 -1.75
C GLY A 107 -2.84 12.36 -1.01
N ARG A 108 -3.55 11.24 -1.26
CA ARG A 108 -4.86 10.92 -0.66
C ARG A 108 -4.77 10.08 0.62
N ILE A 109 -3.58 9.54 0.93
CA ILE A 109 -3.34 8.88 2.22
C ILE A 109 -3.17 9.97 3.28
N LEU A 110 -3.91 9.85 4.38
CA LEU A 110 -3.87 10.81 5.47
C LEU A 110 -3.14 10.23 6.68
N LEU A 111 -2.34 11.04 7.34
CA LEU A 111 -1.53 10.70 8.51
C LEU A 111 -1.91 11.56 9.71
N ARG A 112 -2.07 10.93 10.87
CA ARG A 112 -2.09 11.59 12.17
C ARG A 112 -0.92 11.10 13.03
N LEU A 113 -0.02 12.02 13.38
CA LEU A 113 1.13 11.79 14.27
C LEU A 113 0.75 11.87 15.76
N ALA A 114 -0.40 11.32 16.14
CA ALA A 114 -0.74 11.15 17.56
C ALA A 114 0.02 9.95 18.15
N SER A 115 -0.09 9.74 19.46
CA SER A 115 0.31 8.48 20.09
C SER A 115 -0.94 7.64 20.35
N PRO A 116 -1.17 6.52 19.61
CA PRO A 116 -0.34 5.96 18.54
C PRO A 116 -0.56 6.62 17.15
N PRO A 117 0.44 6.57 16.25
CA PRO A 117 0.29 7.09 14.89
C PRO A 117 -0.76 6.31 14.13
N SER A 118 -1.46 6.99 13.23
CA SER A 118 -2.55 6.41 12.44
C SER A 118 -2.54 6.88 10.99
N LEU A 119 -2.88 5.98 10.05
CA LEU A 119 -3.10 6.30 8.64
C LEU A 119 -4.54 6.04 8.22
N ILE A 120 -5.09 6.87 7.33
CA ILE A 120 -6.31 6.59 6.59
C ILE A 120 -5.91 6.22 5.16
N VAL A 121 -6.26 5.01 4.75
CA VAL A 121 -5.91 4.42 3.46
C VAL A 121 -7.20 4.03 2.73
N PRO A 122 -7.39 4.43 1.47
CA PRO A 122 -8.51 3.93 0.68
C PRO A 122 -8.27 2.46 0.28
N THR A 123 -9.28 1.61 0.45
CA THR A 123 -9.27 0.22 -0.04
C THR A 123 -10.49 -0.06 -0.90
N GLY A 124 -10.56 -1.24 -1.54
CA GLY A 124 -11.70 -1.63 -2.36
C GLY A 124 -13.06 -1.63 -1.62
N GLU A 125 -13.05 -1.75 -0.30
CA GLU A 125 -14.24 -1.79 0.57
C GLU A 125 -14.55 -0.44 1.26
N GLY A 126 -13.75 0.59 0.99
CA GLY A 126 -13.83 1.90 1.63
C GLY A 126 -12.57 2.26 2.42
N PRO A 127 -12.52 3.46 3.03
CA PRO A 127 -11.36 3.88 3.81
C PRO A 127 -11.15 2.99 5.04
N ARG A 128 -9.89 2.58 5.28
CA ARG A 128 -9.45 1.88 6.47
C ARG A 128 -8.51 2.76 7.30
N VAL A 129 -8.65 2.70 8.62
CA VAL A 129 -7.69 3.31 9.56
C VAL A 129 -6.69 2.26 10.00
N LEU A 130 -5.42 2.50 9.71
CA LEU A 130 -4.30 1.70 10.22
C LEU A 130 -3.75 2.35 11.48
N ARG A 131 -3.51 1.59 12.55
CA ARG A 131 -2.98 2.09 13.83
C ARG A 131 -1.87 1.18 14.34
N ARG A 132 -0.81 1.79 14.88
CA ARG A 132 0.24 1.06 15.61
C ARG A 132 -0.32 0.55 16.95
N THR A 133 -0.01 -0.70 17.27
CA THR A 133 -0.33 -1.37 18.54
C THR A 133 0.95 -1.92 19.18
N ARG A 134 0.86 -2.41 20.42
CA ARG A 134 2.00 -3.03 21.14
C ARG A 134 2.60 -4.22 20.40
N PHE A 135 1.81 -4.93 19.58
CA PHE A 135 2.18 -6.18 18.92
C PHE A 135 2.05 -6.13 17.38
N GLY A 136 2.04 -4.94 16.76
CA GLY A 136 1.92 -4.83 15.30
C GLY A 136 1.04 -3.67 14.87
N THR A 137 0.46 -3.74 13.67
CA THR A 137 -0.47 -2.74 13.15
C THR A 137 -1.85 -3.37 12.98
N THR A 138 -2.90 -2.68 13.41
CA THR A 138 -4.28 -3.12 13.20
C THR A 138 -5.00 -2.19 12.21
N GLY A 139 -5.88 -2.76 11.41
CA GLY A 139 -6.75 -2.05 10.47
C GLY A 139 -8.21 -2.17 10.88
N GLY A 140 -9.02 -1.14 10.57
CA GLY A 140 -10.47 -1.21 10.73
C GLY A 140 -11.18 -0.21 9.82
N PRO A 141 -12.48 -0.40 9.54
CA PRO A 141 -13.23 0.51 8.69
C PRO A 141 -13.26 1.91 9.30
N TYR A 142 -13.10 2.91 8.45
CA TYR A 142 -13.33 4.30 8.81
C TYR A 142 -14.84 4.57 8.73
N ARG A 143 -15.50 4.63 9.88
CA ARG A 143 -16.96 4.90 9.95
C ARG A 143 -17.21 6.40 9.79
N ASP A 144 -17.69 6.79 8.61
CA ASP A 144 -18.12 8.14 8.27
C ASP A 144 -19.29 8.60 9.14
N GLY A 145 -19.21 9.87 9.59
CA GLY A 145 -20.16 10.49 10.52
C GLY A 145 -19.58 11.67 11.32
N MET A 146 -18.26 11.91 11.26
CA MET A 146 -17.58 13.10 11.78
C MET A 146 -16.91 13.90 10.66
N ASP A 147 -17.71 14.29 9.67
CA ASP A 147 -17.32 15.20 8.58
C ASP A 147 -16.62 16.46 9.11
N ALA A 148 -15.55 16.86 8.42
CA ALA A 148 -14.61 17.95 8.72
C ALA A 148 -13.78 17.84 10.02
N ALA A 149 -14.37 17.46 11.16
CA ALA A 149 -13.66 17.35 12.44
C ALA A 149 -12.64 16.19 12.45
N ALA A 150 -12.87 15.11 11.70
CA ALA A 150 -11.93 13.99 11.59
C ALA A 150 -10.72 14.24 10.69
N ARG A 151 -10.71 15.29 9.86
CA ARG A 151 -9.48 15.82 9.25
C ARG A 151 -8.64 16.64 10.23
N SER A 152 -9.18 17.02 11.41
CA SER A 152 -8.38 17.73 12.40
C SER A 152 -7.23 16.83 12.88
N GLY A 153 -6.00 17.30 12.70
CA GLY A 153 -4.79 16.55 13.04
C GLY A 153 -4.39 15.45 12.05
N PHE A 154 -5.13 15.24 10.96
CA PHE A 154 -4.68 14.42 9.84
C PHE A 154 -4.13 15.31 8.72
N VAL A 155 -2.91 15.02 8.28
CA VAL A 155 -2.23 15.71 7.17
C VAL A 155 -1.99 14.72 6.02
N PRO A 156 -1.99 15.17 4.76
CA PRO A 156 -1.62 14.31 3.64
C PRO A 156 -0.20 13.76 3.81
N VAL A 157 -0.02 12.47 3.54
CA VAL A 157 1.31 11.91 3.32
C VAL A 157 1.82 12.47 1.97
N PRO A 158 3.02 13.07 1.92
CA PRO A 158 3.58 13.56 0.67
C PRO A 158 3.65 12.44 -0.38
N PRO A 159 3.25 12.69 -1.64
CA PRO A 159 3.26 11.69 -2.70
C PRO A 159 4.66 11.21 -3.03
#